data_AF-A0ABD0NH96-F1
#
_entry.id   AF-A0ABD0NH96-F1
#
_cell.length_a   1.000
_cell.length_b   1.000
_cell.length_c   1.000
_cell.angle_alpha   90.00
_cell.angle_beta   90.00
_cell.angle_gamma   90.00
#
_symmetry.space_group_name_H-M   'P 1'
#
loop_
_entity.id
_entity.type
_entity.pdbx_description
1 polymer ?
#
loop_
_entity_poly.entity_id
_entity_poly.type
_entity_poly.pdbx_seq_one_letter_code
_entity_poly.pdbx_strand_id
1 'polypeptide(L)'
;MKGDSVTLHTNETDDQIMWKFGHTILIAQLDRKNNKSRCYHDDDYNANGIFRGRLKLDQTGSLTITNTKIADSGLYSVTGSRTDAVLNTFSLTVY
;
A
#
# COMPACT_ATOMS: atom_id res chain seq x y z
N MET A 1 -14.29 -12.16 -6.28
CA MET A 1 -13.13 -11.62 -5.54
C MET A 1 -11.91 -11.51 -6.44
N LYS A 2 -11.47 -12.58 -7.12
CA LYS A 2 -10.49 -12.43 -8.21
C LYS A 2 -11.02 -11.45 -9.28
N GLY A 3 -10.25 -10.40 -9.56
CA GLY A 3 -10.63 -9.34 -10.49
C GLY A 3 -11.32 -8.12 -9.84
N ASP A 4 -11.73 -8.22 -8.58
CA ASP A 4 -12.34 -7.10 -7.84
C ASP A 4 -11.26 -6.15 -7.30
N SER A 5 -11.65 -4.89 -7.08
CA SER A 5 -10.82 -3.91 -6.38
C SER A 5 -11.02 -4.02 -4.88
N VAL A 6 -9.93 -4.07 -4.13
CA VAL A 6 -9.95 -4.05 -2.67
C VAL A 6 -9.37 -2.74 -2.19
N THR A 7 -10.04 -2.11 -1.22
CA THR A 7 -9.55 -0.89 -0.58
C THR A 7 -9.19 -1.20 0.86
N LEU A 8 -7.94 -0.95 1.21
CA LEU A 8 -7.42 -1.01 2.57
C LEU A 8 -7.54 0.39 3.16
N HIS A 9 -8.59 0.58 3.95
CA HIS A 9 -8.86 1.85 4.61
C HIS A 9 -7.92 2.03 5.79
N THR A 10 -7.24 3.16 5.82
CA THR A 10 -6.42 3.55 6.96
C THR A 10 -6.83 4.94 7.43
N ASN A 11 -6.90 5.10 8.75
CA ASN A 11 -7.25 6.36 9.41
C ASN A 11 -6.02 6.97 10.09
N GLU A 12 -4.81 6.56 9.70
CA GLU A 12 -3.59 7.13 10.26
C GLU A 12 -3.52 8.63 10.00
N THR A 13 -3.25 9.41 11.04
CA THR A 13 -3.12 10.87 10.97
C THR A 13 -1.67 11.32 10.78
N ASP A 14 -0.74 10.39 10.57
CA ASP A 14 0.67 10.73 10.39
C ASP A 14 0.87 11.58 9.13
N ASP A 15 1.91 12.41 9.18
CA ASP A 15 2.33 13.32 8.11
C ASP A 15 2.83 12.54 6.89
N GLN A 16 3.37 11.35 7.12
CA GLN A 16 3.87 10.46 6.08
C GLN A 16 3.45 9.03 6.38
N ILE A 17 2.81 8.41 5.40
CA ILE A 17 2.29 7.04 5.48
C ILE A 17 3.04 6.22 4.44
N MET A 18 3.59 5.08 4.84
CA MET A 18 4.25 4.14 3.95
C MET A 18 3.53 2.81 3.99
N TRP A 19 3.18 2.30 2.82
CA TRP A 19 2.57 0.99 2.63
C TRP A 19 3.62 -0.03 2.21
N LYS A 20 3.73 -1.10 2.99
CA LYS A 20 4.62 -2.22 2.72
C LYS A 20 3.82 -3.50 2.50
N PHE A 21 4.17 -4.25 1.48
CA PHE A 21 3.73 -5.62 1.27
C PHE A 21 4.72 -6.57 1.96
N GLY A 22 4.20 -7.46 2.79
CA GLY A 22 5.00 -8.25 3.72
C GLY A 22 5.76 -7.35 4.71
N HIS A 23 7.04 -7.64 4.92
CA HIS A 23 7.91 -6.92 5.86
C HIS A 23 8.92 -5.99 5.16
N THR A 24 9.09 -6.12 3.85
CA THR A 24 10.25 -5.55 3.13
C THR A 24 9.86 -4.72 1.91
N ILE A 25 8.75 -5.01 1.24
CA ILE A 25 8.47 -4.43 -0.07
C ILE A 25 7.65 -3.15 0.09
N LEU A 26 8.24 -1.99 -0.16
CA LEU A 26 7.50 -0.72 -0.21
C LEU A 26 6.70 -0.63 -1.51
N ILE A 27 5.38 -0.47 -1.41
CA ILE A 27 4.46 -0.43 -2.55
C ILE A 27 3.81 0.93 -2.76
N ALA A 28 3.64 1.73 -1.70
CA ALA A 28 3.13 3.09 -1.81
C ALA A 28 3.60 3.96 -0.65
N GLN A 29 3.59 5.27 -0.86
CA GLN A 29 3.92 6.27 0.12
C GLN A 29 3.05 7.51 -0.09
N LEU A 30 2.47 8.02 0.99
CA LEU A 30 1.81 9.31 1.06
C LEU A 30 2.65 10.25 1.90
N ASP A 31 2.94 11.42 1.37
CA ASP A 31 3.49 12.56 2.08
C ASP A 31 2.40 13.64 2.11
N ARG A 32 1.73 13.78 3.25
CA ARG A 32 0.67 14.78 3.43
C ARG A 32 1.23 16.20 3.54
N LYS A 33 2.43 16.38 4.08
CA LYS A 33 3.07 17.71 4.17
C LYS A 33 3.26 18.31 2.79
N ASN A 34 3.72 17.50 1.84
CA ASN A 34 3.92 17.94 0.48
C ASN A 34 2.73 17.66 -0.44
N ASN A 35 1.65 17.08 0.08
CA ASN A 35 0.50 16.57 -0.68
C ASN A 35 0.93 15.73 -1.90
N LYS A 36 1.90 14.84 -1.67
CA LYS A 36 2.47 13.96 -2.69
C LYS A 36 2.15 12.51 -2.34
N SER A 37 1.50 11.81 -3.25
CA SER A 37 1.35 10.36 -3.19
C SER A 37 2.22 9.73 -4.27
N ARG A 38 2.99 8.71 -3.91
CA ARG A 38 3.75 7.88 -4.84
C ARG A 38 3.34 6.42 -4.65
N CYS A 39 3.00 5.78 -5.75
CA CYS A 39 2.87 4.33 -5.80
C CYS A 39 4.12 3.81 -6.53
N TYR A 40 4.73 2.76 -5.98
CA TYR A 40 5.95 2.18 -6.53
C TYR A 40 5.55 1.03 -7.46
N HIS A 41 5.81 1.17 -8.76
CA HIS A 41 5.44 0.15 -9.75
C HIS A 41 6.36 0.14 -10.98
N ASP A 42 6.86 -1.05 -11.31
CA ASP A 42 7.63 -1.43 -12.52
C ASP A 42 9.03 -0.79 -12.67
N ASP A 43 9.25 0.41 -12.15
CA ASP A 43 10.51 1.16 -12.24
C ASP A 43 11.32 1.16 -10.94
N ASP A 44 10.70 0.83 -9.81
CA ASP A 44 11.37 0.70 -8.53
C ASP A 44 11.65 -0.77 -8.23
N TYR A 45 12.93 -1.11 -8.02
CA TYR A 45 13.46 -2.46 -7.76
C TYR A 45 12.72 -3.22 -6.63
N ASN A 46 11.95 -2.52 -5.82
CA ASN A 46 11.26 -3.04 -4.64
C ASN A 46 9.92 -3.75 -4.94
N ALA A 47 9.14 -3.35 -5.96
CA ALA A 47 7.75 -3.80 -6.10
C ALA A 47 7.54 -5.05 -6.99
N ASN A 48 8.63 -5.70 -7.42
CA ASN A 48 8.68 -6.93 -8.22
C ASN A 48 7.77 -6.96 -9.47
N GLY A 49 7.32 -5.81 -9.98
CA GLY A 49 6.37 -5.71 -11.09
C GLY A 49 4.98 -6.31 -10.83
N ILE A 50 4.71 -6.82 -9.63
CA ILE A 50 3.47 -7.53 -9.30
C ILE A 50 2.29 -6.57 -9.45
N PHE A 51 2.41 -5.36 -8.94
CA PHE A 51 1.32 -4.41 -8.82
C PHE A 51 1.21 -3.37 -9.95
N ARG A 52 1.83 -3.65 -11.11
CA ARG A 52 1.91 -2.71 -12.25
C ARG A 52 0.56 -2.10 -12.63
N GLY A 53 0.41 -0.80 -12.42
CA GLY A 53 -0.81 -0.03 -12.76
C GLY A 53 -2.06 -0.38 -11.95
N ARG A 54 -1.91 -1.13 -10.85
CA ARG A 54 -3.03 -1.63 -10.03
C ARG A 54 -3.16 -0.95 -8.67
N LEU A 55 -2.12 -0.25 -8.21
CA LEU A 55 -2.14 0.48 -6.94
C LEU A 55 -2.66 1.90 -7.15
N LYS A 56 -3.55 2.33 -6.26
CA LYS A 56 -3.97 3.72 -6.12
C LYS A 56 -3.94 4.09 -4.66
N LEU A 57 -3.29 5.21 -4.34
CA LEU A 57 -3.24 5.74 -2.98
C LEU A 57 -4.12 6.99 -2.91
N ASP A 58 -5.02 7.01 -1.92
CA ASP A 58 -5.88 8.15 -1.65
C ASP A 58 -5.21 9.15 -0.69
N GLN A 59 -5.67 10.40 -0.66
CA GLN A 59 -5.18 11.45 0.24
C GLN A 59 -5.46 11.14 1.72
N THR A 60 -6.45 10.29 1.99
CA THR A 60 -6.69 9.71 3.32
C THR A 60 -5.58 8.75 3.75
N GLY A 61 -4.73 8.29 2.84
CA GLY A 61 -3.75 7.23 3.07
C GLY A 61 -4.28 5.85 2.70
N SER A 62 -5.56 5.72 2.32
CA SER A 62 -6.17 4.45 1.94
C SER A 62 -5.55 3.91 0.65
N LEU A 63 -5.19 2.63 0.66
CA LEU A 63 -4.60 1.96 -0.50
C LEU A 63 -5.65 1.12 -1.21
N THR A 64 -5.87 1.40 -2.48
CA THR A 64 -6.73 0.61 -3.36
C THR A 64 -5.88 -0.25 -4.28
N ILE A 65 -6.17 -1.54 -4.31
CA ILE A 65 -5.56 -2.52 -5.20
C ILE A 65 -6.65 -2.98 -6.18
N THR A 66 -6.50 -2.63 -7.45
CA THR A 66 -7.45 -3.03 -8.49
C THR A 66 -7.06 -4.38 -9.09
N ASN A 67 -8.05 -5.11 -9.63
CA ASN A 67 -7.83 -6.39 -10.30
C ASN A 67 -6.99 -7.36 -9.43
N THR A 68 -7.45 -7.60 -8.20
CA THR A 68 -6.74 -8.44 -7.23
C THR A 68 -6.64 -9.89 -7.73
N LYS A 69 -5.48 -10.50 -7.50
CA LYS A 69 -5.13 -11.88 -7.85
C LYS A 69 -4.80 -12.65 -6.58
N ILE A 70 -4.88 -13.97 -6.65
CA ILE A 70 -4.49 -14.86 -5.54
C ILE A 70 -3.04 -14.57 -5.08
N ALA A 71 -2.16 -14.19 -6.01
CA ALA A 71 -0.77 -13.81 -5.74
C ALA A 71 -0.61 -12.47 -4.98
N ASP A 72 -1.64 -11.63 -4.94
CA ASP A 72 -1.66 -10.40 -4.13
C ASP A 72 -2.08 -10.69 -2.69
N SER A 73 -2.46 -11.93 -2.37
CA SER A 73 -2.75 -12.32 -0.99
C SER A 73 -1.49 -12.22 -0.14
N GLY A 74 -1.60 -11.56 1.00
CA GLY A 74 -0.47 -11.32 1.87
C GLY A 74 -0.79 -10.29 2.95
N LEU A 75 0.26 -9.95 3.70
CA LEU A 75 0.19 -8.96 4.75
C LEU A 75 0.56 -7.59 4.19
N TYR A 76 -0.20 -6.57 4.55
CA TYR A 76 0.03 -5.19 4.18
C TYR A 76 0.21 -4.37 5.46
N SER A 77 1.40 -3.82 5.64
CA SER A 77 1.74 -3.06 6.84
C SER A 77 1.83 -1.57 6.50
N VAL A 78 1.28 -0.75 7.38
CA VAL A 78 1.34 0.70 7.31
C VAL A 78 2.34 1.18 8.35
N THR A 79 3.34 1.94 7.93
CA THR A 79 4.35 2.53 8.82
C THR A 79 4.35 4.05 8.70
N GLY A 80 4.49 4.74 9.82
CA GLY A 80 4.64 6.19 9.90
C GLY A 80 6.11 6.62 9.90
N SER A 81 6.45 7.72 9.24
CA SER A 81 7.86 8.20 9.26
C SER A 81 8.29 8.77 10.60
N ARG A 82 7.34 9.16 11.45
CA ARG A 82 7.63 9.76 12.75
C ARG A 82 8.18 8.76 13.77
N THR A 83 7.89 7.48 13.59
CA THR A 83 8.22 6.43 14.58
C THR A 83 8.82 5.17 13.98
N ASP A 84 8.88 5.03 12.65
CA ASP A 84 9.21 3.78 11.94
C ASP A 84 8.42 2.55 12.44
N ALA A 85 7.39 2.78 13.25
CA ALA A 85 6.56 1.78 13.87
C ALA A 85 5.46 1.39 12.89
N VAL A 86 5.11 0.10 12.93
CA VAL A 86 3.92 -0.39 12.24
C VAL A 86 2.71 0.19 12.96
N LEU A 87 2.03 1.13 12.29
CA LEU A 87 0.82 1.75 12.78
C LEU A 87 -0.35 0.79 12.63
N ASN A 88 -0.44 0.16 11.46
CA ASN A 88 -1.54 -0.75 11.16
C ASN A 88 -1.12 -1.90 10.26
N THR A 89 -1.87 -3.00 10.31
CA THR A 89 -1.58 -4.20 9.51
C THR A 89 -2.88 -4.80 8.99
N PHE A 90 -2.89 -5.11 7.70
CA PHE A 90 -4.03 -5.68 6.99
C PHE A 90 -3.64 -7.03 6.40
N SER A 91 -4.45 -8.05 6.62
CA SER A 91 -4.32 -9.34 5.93
C SER A 91 -5.29 -9.39 4.77
N LEU A 92 -4.77 -9.47 3.55
CA LEU A 92 -5.58 -9.69 2.36
C LEU A 92 -5.51 -11.16 1.96
N THR A 93 -6.67 -11.80 1.83
CA THR A 93 -6.77 -13.17 1.30
C THR A 93 -7.77 -13.18 0.16
N VAL A 94 -7.28 -13.49 -1.04
CA VAL A 94 -8.08 -13.59 -2.26
C VAL A 94 -8.28 -15.07 -2.57
N TYR A 95 -9.55 -15.50 -2.60
CA TYR A 95 -9.97 -16.85 -2.99
C TYR A 95 -10.28 -16.94 -4.48
#